data_AF-A0AAN8RNF2-F1
#
_entry.id   AF-A0AAN8RNF2-F1
#
_cell.length_a   1.000
_cell.length_b   1.000
_cell.length_c   1.000
_cell.angle_alpha   90.00
_cell.angle_beta   90.00
_cell.angle_gamma   90.00
#
_symmetry.space_group_name_H-M   'P 1'
#
loop_
_entity.id
_entity.type
_entity.pdbx_description
1 polymer ?
#
loop_
_entity_poly.entity_id
_entity_poly.type
_entity_poly.pdbx_seq_one_letter_code
_entity_poly.pdbx_strand_id
1 'polypeptide(L)'
;MATATESVPDVATSETPDPRRASTAPTEESASGVGLPDHRQSYGPQDEDEEMQDQYQDDVPPEEHPTPPSRLGQSKHTQAADLNLSPAAEYLMGIMAEFRKLEGKLANLLTEQARLKDENEELRNRPPVPDPTTLQDLENLTTKYNKVKKLYFQKESQVDQLAKENEALRGEGEELENLRNENQELNRDLDILVKERDQVAQDLAAISKEKDALVQQLGSFDQERDTLERERESLEQERDSILQDRDSALQERESALQEREAALQERDAVLQERDAILQEREDILRDRDAAEKEKEDALQDKHDASVERDEARQDQENLQNRVKDLEDEVAKLQAQTAAQANGVRDKRVSGPPAGHASTGSDYPQDILKLKYDKVKRLYYEQQKTISHLEERLRSAETMRAGKPIDS
;
A
#
# COMPACT_ATOMS: atom_id res chain seq x y z
N MET A 1 -49.81 4.31 -1.03
CA MET A 1 -48.87 3.58 -0.17
C MET A 1 -47.49 3.65 -0.82
N ALA A 2 -46.40 3.96 -0.15
CA ALA A 2 -46.26 4.59 1.17
C ALA A 2 -44.85 5.26 1.29
N THR A 3 -44.78 6.34 2.08
CA THR A 3 -43.67 6.78 2.99
C THR A 3 -42.24 6.22 2.85
N ALA A 4 -41.17 7.00 3.08
CA ALA A 4 -41.04 8.42 3.40
C ALA A 4 -39.58 8.90 3.22
N THR A 5 -39.36 10.22 3.35
CA THR A 5 -38.05 10.88 3.50
C THR A 5 -37.56 10.85 4.94
N GLU A 6 -36.27 10.60 5.18
CA GLU A 6 -35.60 10.95 6.45
C GLU A 6 -34.11 11.27 6.21
N SER A 7 -33.53 12.16 7.01
CA SER A 7 -32.14 12.64 6.89
C SER A 7 -31.75 13.41 8.16
N VAL A 8 -30.43 13.48 8.48
CA VAL A 8 -29.83 14.21 9.63
C VAL A 8 -30.09 13.53 10.99
N PRO A 9 -29.19 13.57 12.00
CA PRO A 9 -27.87 14.22 12.08
C PRO A 9 -26.66 13.28 12.25
N ASP A 10 -25.48 13.87 12.13
CA ASP A 10 -24.18 13.37 12.61
C ASP A 10 -23.98 13.74 14.10
N VAL A 11 -23.34 12.87 14.89
CA VAL A 11 -23.06 13.07 16.33
C VAL A 11 -21.71 12.43 16.71
N ALA A 12 -20.63 13.20 16.58
CA ALA A 12 -19.34 12.90 17.19
C ALA A 12 -19.22 13.56 18.58
N THR A 13 -18.56 12.90 19.52
CA THR A 13 -18.39 13.35 20.91
C THR A 13 -16.93 13.67 21.26
N SER A 14 -16.74 14.25 22.45
CA SER A 14 -15.49 14.50 23.19
C SER A 14 -14.57 15.65 22.76
N GLU A 15 -14.59 16.67 23.63
CA GLU A 15 -13.44 17.30 24.29
C GLU A 15 -12.60 18.39 23.57
N THR A 16 -12.32 19.44 24.35
CA THR A 16 -11.59 20.66 24.01
C THR A 16 -10.38 20.79 24.96
N PRO A 17 -9.38 21.63 24.62
CA PRO A 17 -9.40 22.96 25.24
C PRO A 17 -9.00 24.14 24.32
N ASP A 18 -9.48 25.32 24.71
CA ASP A 18 -9.38 26.62 24.03
C ASP A 18 -8.13 27.43 24.49
N PRO A 19 -7.33 28.03 23.58
CA PRO A 19 -6.12 28.80 23.94
C PRO A 19 -6.40 30.09 24.72
N ARG A 20 -5.99 30.12 25.99
CA ARG A 20 -6.23 31.25 26.91
C ARG A 20 -5.46 32.53 26.55
N ARG A 21 -6.14 33.67 26.75
CA ARG A 21 -5.61 35.05 26.55
C ARG A 21 -5.52 35.84 27.86
N ALA A 22 -4.41 35.71 28.60
CA ALA A 22 -3.90 36.65 29.62
C ALA A 22 -2.46 36.24 29.98
N SER A 23 -1.41 37.08 30.05
CA SER A 23 -1.25 38.47 30.53
C SER A 23 -0.91 38.62 32.03
N THR A 24 0.27 38.13 32.44
CA THR A 24 1.05 38.67 33.59
C THR A 24 2.56 38.56 33.29
N ALA A 25 3.34 39.57 33.69
CA ALA A 25 4.81 39.54 33.78
C ALA A 25 5.23 39.33 35.26
N PRO A 26 6.52 39.11 35.64
CA PRO A 26 7.62 40.10 35.48
C PRO A 26 9.03 39.49 35.25
N THR A 27 10.09 40.31 35.43
CA THR A 27 11.53 39.98 35.64
C THR A 27 12.30 39.31 34.48
N GLU A 28 13.30 39.96 33.88
CA GLU A 28 14.77 39.94 34.22
C GLU A 28 15.45 38.61 33.78
N GLU A 29 16.66 38.55 33.21
CA GLU A 29 17.70 39.58 32.98
C GLU A 29 18.58 39.31 31.71
N SER A 30 19.41 40.31 31.34
CA SER A 30 20.58 40.37 30.44
C SER A 30 21.14 39.15 29.67
N ALA A 31 21.25 39.26 28.32
CA ALA A 31 22.30 38.58 27.52
C ALA A 31 22.63 39.30 26.17
N SER A 32 23.89 39.78 26.06
CA SER A 32 24.76 40.09 24.90
C SER A 32 24.29 40.00 23.42
N GLY A 33 24.74 40.95 22.56
CA GLY A 33 24.50 40.91 21.09
C GLY A 33 25.26 41.90 20.18
N VAL A 34 26.59 42.01 20.32
CA VAL A 34 27.64 42.52 19.35
C VAL A 34 27.26 43.47 18.18
N GLY A 35 27.93 44.63 18.09
CA GLY A 35 28.02 45.45 16.85
C GLY A 35 28.90 46.71 16.94
N LEU A 36 29.97 46.80 16.12
CA LEU A 36 30.90 47.95 15.98
C LEU A 36 30.53 48.83 14.74
N PRO A 37 31.20 49.96 14.47
CA PRO A 37 31.58 51.11 15.32
C PRO A 37 31.20 52.48 14.67
N ASP A 38 31.53 53.64 15.26
CA ASP A 38 32.52 54.62 14.69
C ASP A 38 32.70 55.94 15.52
N HIS A 39 33.76 56.68 15.18
CA HIS A 39 33.97 58.14 15.27
C HIS A 39 34.31 58.87 16.61
N ARG A 40 35.62 59.08 16.78
CA ARG A 40 36.32 60.37 17.08
C ARG A 40 35.84 61.30 18.21
N GLN A 41 36.66 61.37 19.26
CA GLN A 41 37.39 62.57 19.71
C GLN A 41 38.57 62.11 20.59
N SER A 42 39.84 62.52 20.46
CA SER A 42 40.50 63.76 19.98
C SER A 42 40.68 64.86 21.04
N TYR A 43 41.48 64.59 22.07
CA TYR A 43 42.27 65.63 22.79
C TYR A 43 43.70 65.13 23.05
N GLY A 44 44.65 66.07 23.09
CA GLY A 44 46.08 65.82 23.34
C GLY A 44 46.50 66.18 24.78
N PRO A 45 47.78 65.98 25.13
CA PRO A 45 48.30 66.13 26.49
C PRO A 45 49.04 67.47 26.76
N GLN A 46 49.60 67.56 27.98
CA GLN A 46 50.62 68.49 28.52
C GLN A 46 50.16 69.58 29.50
N ASP A 47 51.16 70.15 30.18
CA ASP A 47 51.17 71.11 31.29
C ASP A 47 50.88 70.43 32.67
N GLU A 48 51.79 70.29 33.65
CA GLU A 48 52.86 71.19 34.19
C GLU A 48 52.22 72.46 34.79
N ASP A 49 52.36 72.82 36.09
CA ASP A 49 53.44 72.58 37.07
C ASP A 49 52.97 72.34 38.54
N GLU A 50 53.98 72.16 39.41
CA GLU A 50 54.21 72.45 40.85
C GLU A 50 53.13 73.29 41.65
N GLU A 51 53.09 73.37 42.99
CA GLU A 51 54.10 73.23 44.06
C GLU A 51 53.41 73.08 45.44
N MET A 52 53.97 72.39 46.45
CA MET A 52 53.56 72.52 47.88
C MET A 52 54.63 72.11 48.92
N GLN A 53 55.11 73.12 49.66
CA GLN A 53 55.43 73.15 51.12
C GLN A 53 56.68 72.47 51.76
N ASP A 54 57.52 73.36 52.33
CA ASP A 54 58.08 73.37 53.71
C ASP A 54 59.21 72.39 54.14
N GLN A 55 60.22 72.73 54.96
CA GLN A 55 60.68 74.01 55.59
C GLN A 55 62.13 73.86 56.21
N TYR A 56 62.73 74.97 56.68
CA TYR A 56 63.99 75.12 57.51
C TYR A 56 65.36 74.97 56.76
N GLN A 57 66.23 75.99 56.61
CA GLN A 57 67.04 76.84 57.55
C GLN A 57 68.36 76.16 58.02
N ASP A 58 69.58 76.77 58.09
CA ASP A 58 70.10 78.16 57.84
C ASP A 58 71.64 78.20 57.57
N ASP A 59 72.18 79.40 57.21
CA ASP A 59 73.59 79.93 57.22
C ASP A 59 74.74 79.22 56.40
N VAL A 60 75.58 79.81 55.50
CA VAL A 60 76.22 81.16 55.27
C VAL A 60 77.52 81.39 56.08
N PRO A 61 78.63 82.04 55.61
CA PRO A 61 79.17 82.39 54.26
C PRO A 61 80.58 81.75 54.01
N PRO A 62 81.51 82.24 53.13
CA PRO A 62 82.33 83.48 53.28
C PRO A 62 82.57 84.21 51.90
N GLU A 63 83.52 85.11 51.58
CA GLU A 63 84.58 85.95 52.22
C GLU A 63 84.90 87.15 51.27
N GLU A 64 85.62 88.20 51.73
CA GLU A 64 86.82 88.84 51.12
C GLU A 64 87.05 90.34 51.49
N HIS A 65 88.35 90.67 51.62
CA HIS A 65 89.00 91.93 52.02
C HIS A 65 89.51 92.74 50.76
N PRO A 66 90.14 93.95 50.78
CA PRO A 66 91.17 94.41 51.75
C PRO A 66 91.35 95.95 52.02
N THR A 67 92.50 96.26 52.64
CA THR A 67 93.01 97.49 53.29
C THR A 67 93.97 98.30 52.35
N PRO A 68 94.95 99.17 52.77
CA PRO A 68 95.22 100.00 53.98
C PRO A 68 95.60 101.52 53.64
N PRO A 69 96.76 102.15 54.04
CA PRO A 69 97.10 102.82 55.33
C PRO A 69 97.56 104.31 55.24
N SER A 70 97.62 105.04 56.39
CA SER A 70 98.67 106.05 56.82
C SER A 70 98.14 107.07 57.86
N ARG A 71 98.93 107.89 58.61
CA ARG A 71 100.29 107.84 59.23
C ARG A 71 100.48 109.12 60.11
N LEU A 72 101.56 109.20 60.90
CA LEU A 72 102.00 110.29 61.83
C LEU A 72 101.17 110.39 63.15
N GLY A 73 101.74 110.62 64.34
CA GLY A 73 103.14 110.54 64.79
C GLY A 73 103.84 111.88 65.08
N GLN A 74 104.49 111.99 66.26
CA GLN A 74 105.59 112.93 66.51
C GLN A 74 106.38 112.62 67.79
N SER A 75 107.70 112.81 67.74
CA SER A 75 108.60 112.89 68.89
C SER A 75 109.62 114.01 68.63
N LYS A 76 110.13 114.65 69.68
CA LYS A 76 111.29 115.57 69.59
C LYS A 76 112.22 115.36 70.78
N HIS A 77 113.52 115.56 70.53
CA HIS A 77 114.60 115.16 71.42
C HIS A 77 115.80 116.10 71.19
N THR A 78 116.22 116.82 72.23
CA THR A 78 117.40 117.71 72.36
C THR A 78 117.31 118.32 73.77
N GLN A 79 118.37 118.61 74.52
CA GLN A 79 119.82 118.59 74.25
C GLN A 79 120.56 118.32 75.58
N ALA A 80 121.86 118.00 75.54
CA ALA A 80 122.68 117.84 76.75
C ALA A 80 123.83 118.86 76.79
N ALA A 81 124.07 119.46 77.96
CA ALA A 81 125.24 120.28 78.27
C ALA A 81 125.48 120.36 79.79
N ASP A 82 126.63 119.84 80.21
CA ASP A 82 127.48 119.98 81.41
C ASP A 82 127.11 120.86 82.65
N LEU A 83 127.77 120.47 83.76
CA LEU A 83 128.12 121.20 85.00
C LEU A 83 127.28 121.02 86.29
N ASN A 84 127.86 120.20 87.19
CA ASN A 84 127.97 120.33 88.66
C ASN A 84 126.75 120.37 89.62
N LEU A 85 126.69 119.30 90.43
CA LEU A 85 126.37 119.23 91.88
C LEU A 85 125.09 119.88 92.45
N SER A 86 124.25 119.02 93.03
CA SER A 86 123.59 119.28 94.33
C SER A 86 123.12 117.94 94.97
N PRO A 87 123.20 117.75 96.30
CA PRO A 87 122.76 116.49 96.96
C PRO A 87 121.32 116.05 96.67
N ALA A 88 120.44 116.96 96.22
CA ALA A 88 119.09 116.62 95.77
C ALA A 88 119.07 115.59 94.61
N ALA A 89 120.13 115.52 93.80
CA ALA A 89 120.23 114.56 92.70
C ALA A 89 120.40 113.10 93.17
N GLU A 90 120.96 112.85 94.35
CA GLU A 90 121.19 111.48 94.85
C GLU A 90 119.86 110.81 95.26
N TYR A 91 118.98 111.55 95.92
CA TYR A 91 117.64 111.06 96.28
C TYR A 91 116.78 110.79 95.03
N LEU A 92 116.89 111.63 94.00
CA LEU A 92 116.27 111.41 92.69
C LEU A 92 116.81 110.17 91.98
N MET A 93 118.12 109.92 92.02
CA MET A 93 118.70 108.68 91.48
C MET A 93 118.18 107.43 92.19
N GLY A 94 117.99 107.48 93.52
CA GLY A 94 117.37 106.39 94.29
C GLY A 94 115.96 106.05 93.80
N ILE A 95 115.12 107.07 93.59
CA ILE A 95 113.75 106.89 93.06
C ILE A 95 113.79 106.36 91.61
N MET A 96 114.66 106.89 90.75
CA MET A 96 114.79 106.43 89.36
C MET A 96 115.33 105.00 89.24
N ALA A 97 116.11 104.52 90.21
CA ALA A 97 116.60 103.14 90.22
C ALA A 97 115.47 102.11 90.50
N GLU A 98 114.55 102.42 91.43
CA GLU A 98 113.36 101.57 91.64
C GLU A 98 112.33 101.73 90.52
N PHE A 99 112.20 102.92 89.92
CA PHE A 99 111.39 103.10 88.71
C PHE A 99 111.86 102.19 87.57
N ARG A 100 113.18 102.11 87.29
CA ARG A 100 113.73 101.19 86.28
C ARG A 100 113.45 99.71 86.58
N LYS A 101 113.41 99.30 87.86
CA LYS A 101 113.00 97.93 88.23
C LYS A 101 111.51 97.68 87.97
N LEU A 102 110.65 98.69 88.19
CA LEU A 102 109.22 98.61 87.89
C LEU A 102 108.96 98.62 86.37
N GLU A 103 109.68 99.46 85.61
CA GLU A 103 109.66 99.47 84.14
C GLU A 103 110.07 98.11 83.56
N GLY A 104 111.16 97.50 84.07
CA GLY A 104 111.59 96.16 83.65
C GLY A 104 110.57 95.06 83.97
N LYS A 105 109.90 95.12 85.13
CA LYS A 105 108.79 94.20 85.47
C LYS A 105 107.57 94.41 84.57
N LEU A 106 107.23 95.66 84.27
CA LEU A 106 106.11 96.02 83.40
C LEU A 106 106.37 95.58 81.95
N ALA A 107 107.60 95.74 81.45
CA ALA A 107 108.02 95.26 80.14
C ALA A 107 107.90 93.72 80.03
N ASN A 108 108.34 92.97 81.05
CA ASN A 108 108.18 91.52 81.08
C ASN A 108 106.69 91.10 81.09
N LEU A 109 105.87 91.76 81.92
CA LEU A 109 104.41 91.52 81.97
C LEU A 109 103.72 91.82 80.63
N LEU A 110 104.09 92.91 79.95
CA LEU A 110 103.57 93.25 78.62
C LEU A 110 104.03 92.26 77.54
N THR A 111 105.25 91.72 77.66
CA THR A 111 105.78 90.70 76.74
C THR A 111 105.03 89.37 76.92
N GLU A 112 104.78 88.95 78.16
CA GLU A 112 104.01 87.75 78.47
C GLU A 112 102.53 87.91 78.10
N GLN A 113 101.97 89.12 78.27
CA GLN A 113 100.61 89.45 77.84
C GLN A 113 100.47 89.43 76.30
N ALA A 114 101.49 89.86 75.56
CA ALA A 114 101.53 89.71 74.10
C ALA A 114 101.56 88.23 73.72
N ARG A 115 102.51 87.45 74.27
CA ARG A 115 102.63 86.00 74.04
C ARG A 115 101.30 85.26 74.30
N LEU A 116 100.66 85.50 75.45
CA LEU A 116 99.38 84.86 75.81
C LEU A 116 98.18 85.31 74.96
N LYS A 117 98.30 86.46 74.28
CA LYS A 117 97.30 86.93 73.29
C LYS A 117 97.51 86.26 71.94
N ASP A 118 98.76 86.17 71.49
CA ASP A 118 99.12 85.46 70.25
C ASP A 118 98.76 83.97 70.35
N GLU A 119 99.07 83.34 71.49
CA GLU A 119 98.73 81.93 71.81
C GLU A 119 97.20 81.71 71.94
N ASN A 120 96.42 82.76 72.26
CA ASN A 120 94.94 82.72 72.19
C ASN A 120 94.42 82.86 70.76
N GLU A 121 95.00 83.75 69.94
CA GLU A 121 94.60 83.90 68.54
C GLU A 121 95.00 82.66 67.72
N GLU A 122 96.11 82.00 68.02
CA GLU A 122 96.49 80.70 67.44
C GLU A 122 95.49 79.59 67.81
N LEU A 123 95.07 79.49 69.08
CA LEU A 123 94.04 78.55 69.50
C LEU A 123 92.66 78.84 68.91
N ARG A 124 92.31 80.12 68.70
CA ARG A 124 91.02 80.55 68.14
C ARG A 124 90.93 80.42 66.62
N ASN A 125 92.05 80.58 65.92
CA ASN A 125 92.14 80.46 64.46
C ASN A 125 92.48 79.03 64.00
N ARG A 126 92.64 78.07 64.92
CA ARG A 126 92.78 76.65 64.60
C ARG A 126 91.44 76.12 64.06
N PRO A 127 91.35 75.68 62.78
CA PRO A 127 90.12 75.08 62.27
C PRO A 127 89.80 73.78 63.01
N PRO A 128 88.52 73.34 63.04
CA PRO A 128 88.14 72.05 63.60
C PRO A 128 88.75 70.93 62.76
N VAL A 129 89.91 70.43 63.18
CA VAL A 129 90.57 69.27 62.56
C VAL A 129 89.72 68.03 62.87
N PRO A 130 89.10 67.37 61.88
CA PRO A 130 88.40 66.12 62.14
C PRO A 130 89.44 65.08 62.56
N ASP A 131 89.33 64.63 63.80
CA ASP A 131 90.19 63.58 64.36
C ASP A 131 90.11 62.34 63.43
N PRO A 132 91.23 61.70 63.04
CA PRO A 132 91.24 60.69 61.98
C PRO A 132 90.27 59.52 62.23
N THR A 133 89.94 59.24 63.49
CA THR A 133 88.89 58.29 63.90
C THR A 133 87.53 58.64 63.27
N THR A 134 87.15 59.92 63.26
CA THR A 134 85.88 60.41 62.69
C THR A 134 85.80 60.31 61.17
N LEU A 135 86.92 60.51 60.47
CA LEU A 135 87.01 60.31 59.02
C LEU A 135 86.88 58.82 58.68
N GLN A 136 87.52 57.95 59.47
CA GLN A 136 87.42 56.50 59.30
C GLN A 136 86.00 55.99 59.56
N ASP A 137 85.31 56.52 60.56
CA ASP A 137 83.91 56.20 60.83
C ASP A 137 82.95 56.71 59.75
N LEU A 138 83.23 57.88 59.15
CA LEU A 138 82.48 58.37 57.99
C LEU A 138 82.68 57.45 56.78
N GLU A 139 83.91 57.04 56.45
CA GLU A 139 84.19 56.08 55.38
C GLU A 139 83.52 54.72 55.62
N ASN A 140 83.56 54.23 56.86
CA ASN A 140 82.85 53.02 57.29
C ASN A 140 81.33 53.16 57.12
N LEU A 141 80.76 54.33 57.44
CA LEU A 141 79.33 54.62 57.31
C LEU A 141 78.92 54.74 55.84
N THR A 142 79.70 55.43 55.00
CA THR A 142 79.50 55.50 53.54
C THR A 142 79.59 54.12 52.89
N THR A 143 80.51 53.27 53.34
CA THR A 143 80.62 51.88 52.88
C THR A 143 79.40 51.04 53.28
N LYS A 144 78.90 51.19 54.51
CA LYS A 144 77.65 50.55 54.97
C LYS A 144 76.44 51.07 54.18
N TYR A 145 76.32 52.39 54.00
CA TYR A 145 75.26 53.03 53.21
C TYR A 145 75.24 52.52 51.77
N ASN A 146 76.38 52.48 51.08
CA ASN A 146 76.48 51.97 49.71
C ASN A 146 76.10 50.48 49.61
N LYS A 147 76.45 49.67 50.63
CA LYS A 147 76.01 48.28 50.72
C LYS A 147 74.49 48.15 50.94
N VAL A 148 73.91 48.97 51.82
CA VAL A 148 72.45 49.03 52.05
C VAL A 148 71.72 49.50 50.79
N LYS A 149 72.21 50.54 50.12
CA LYS A 149 71.66 51.07 48.87
C LYS A 149 71.67 50.02 47.74
N LYS A 150 72.74 49.24 47.62
CA LYS A 150 72.79 48.11 46.67
C LYS A 150 71.79 47.00 47.03
N LEU A 151 71.63 46.68 48.31
CA LEU A 151 70.63 45.71 48.78
C LEU A 151 69.19 46.23 48.59
N TYR A 152 68.95 47.53 48.73
CA TYR A 152 67.68 48.19 48.47
C TYR A 152 67.29 48.05 46.99
N PHE A 153 68.14 48.50 46.06
CA PHE A 153 67.88 48.33 44.62
C PHE A 153 67.72 46.85 44.21
N GLN A 154 68.44 45.93 44.84
CA GLN A 154 68.26 44.49 44.62
C GLN A 154 66.90 44.00 45.14
N LYS A 155 66.37 44.58 46.21
CA LYS A 155 65.05 44.23 46.78
C LYS A 155 63.90 44.87 46.02
N GLU A 156 64.05 46.11 45.59
CA GLU A 156 63.15 46.84 44.69
C GLU A 156 62.97 46.07 43.38
N SER A 157 64.08 45.71 42.70
CA SER A 157 64.03 44.84 41.52
C SER A 157 63.47 43.43 41.77
N GLN A 158 63.48 42.91 43.01
CA GLN A 158 62.80 41.66 43.35
C GLN A 158 61.30 41.85 43.56
N VAL A 159 60.87 43.00 44.09
CA VAL A 159 59.45 43.37 44.20
C VAL A 159 58.86 43.58 42.80
N ASP A 160 59.56 44.25 41.89
CA ASP A 160 59.11 44.42 40.50
C ASP A 160 58.95 43.10 39.73
N GLN A 161 59.84 42.12 40.00
CA GLN A 161 59.76 40.78 39.43
C GLN A 161 58.55 40.03 39.99
N LEU A 162 58.40 40.02 41.32
CA LEU A 162 57.25 39.40 41.98
C LEU A 162 55.92 40.06 41.60
N ALA A 163 55.87 41.37 41.37
CA ALA A 163 54.67 42.07 40.92
C ALA A 163 54.20 41.55 39.55
N LYS A 164 55.12 41.42 38.58
CA LYS A 164 54.85 40.88 37.25
C LYS A 164 54.50 39.39 37.28
N GLU A 165 55.14 38.62 38.15
CA GLU A 165 54.81 37.21 38.38
C GLU A 165 53.39 37.05 38.94
N ASN A 166 53.00 37.87 39.92
CA ASN A 166 51.62 37.87 40.46
C ASN A 166 50.59 38.35 39.42
N GLU A 167 50.93 39.31 38.54
CA GLU A 167 50.05 39.76 37.46
C GLU A 167 49.84 38.64 36.41
N ALA A 168 50.91 37.95 36.00
CA ALA A 168 50.83 36.80 35.11
C ALA A 168 50.01 35.65 35.72
N LEU A 169 50.27 35.30 36.99
CA LEU A 169 49.50 34.28 37.72
C LEU A 169 48.01 34.65 37.88
N ARG A 170 47.67 35.94 37.91
CA ARG A 170 46.27 36.38 37.90
C ARG A 170 45.62 36.13 36.54
N GLY A 171 46.33 36.42 35.45
CA GLY A 171 45.90 36.08 34.08
C GLY A 171 45.70 34.58 33.86
N GLU A 172 46.66 33.75 34.29
CA GLU A 172 46.52 32.29 34.28
C GLU A 172 45.32 31.82 35.12
N GLY A 173 45.05 32.47 36.26
CA GLY A 173 43.86 32.22 37.07
C GLY A 173 42.54 32.56 36.36
N GLU A 174 42.48 33.70 35.68
CA GLU A 174 41.33 34.12 34.86
C GLU A 174 41.10 33.16 33.67
N GLU A 175 42.16 32.70 32.99
CA GLU A 175 42.07 31.68 31.93
C GLU A 175 41.57 30.32 32.47
N LEU A 176 42.08 29.87 33.63
CA LEU A 176 41.63 28.63 34.28
C LEU A 176 40.17 28.70 34.73
N GLU A 177 39.67 29.86 35.17
CA GLU A 177 38.25 30.04 35.50
C GLU A 177 37.36 30.01 34.24
N ASN A 178 37.79 30.66 33.15
CA ASN A 178 37.09 30.59 31.86
C ASN A 178 37.00 29.14 31.33
N LEU A 179 38.12 28.41 31.29
CA LEU A 179 38.16 27.00 30.89
C LEU A 179 37.30 26.11 31.79
N ARG A 180 37.23 26.41 33.10
CA ARG A 180 36.37 25.71 34.06
C ARG A 180 34.88 25.96 33.83
N ASN A 181 34.51 27.14 33.33
CA ASN A 181 33.12 27.48 33.00
C ASN A 181 32.70 26.83 31.67
N GLU A 182 33.55 26.90 30.64
CA GLU A 182 33.37 26.17 29.37
C GLU A 182 33.21 24.65 29.62
N ASN A 183 34.08 24.06 30.46
CA ASN A 183 33.95 22.65 30.83
C ASN A 183 32.62 22.33 31.54
N GLN A 184 32.05 23.25 32.33
CA GLN A 184 30.73 23.03 32.93
C GLN A 184 29.60 23.09 31.89
N GLU A 185 29.70 23.96 30.89
CA GLU A 185 28.73 24.06 29.80
C GLU A 185 28.78 22.82 28.91
N LEU A 186 29.96 22.40 28.47
CA LEU A 186 30.16 21.15 27.74
C LEU A 186 29.65 19.90 28.48
N ASN A 187 29.72 19.88 29.82
CA ASN A 187 29.14 18.79 30.62
C ASN A 187 27.60 18.87 30.72
N ARG A 188 26.98 20.06 30.64
CA ARG A 188 25.52 20.21 30.56
C ARG A 188 25.01 19.77 29.19
N ASP A 189 25.68 20.19 28.13
CA ASP A 189 25.35 19.79 26.76
C ASP A 189 25.50 18.28 26.56
N LEU A 190 26.53 17.67 27.15
CA LEU A 190 26.71 16.21 27.12
C LEU A 190 25.61 15.46 27.88
N ASP A 191 25.12 15.98 29.01
CA ASP A 191 23.97 15.43 29.73
C ASP A 191 22.64 15.58 28.95
N ILE A 192 22.47 16.67 28.20
CA ILE A 192 21.34 16.84 27.26
C ILE A 192 21.42 15.83 26.11
N LEU A 193 22.56 15.75 25.42
CA LEU A 193 22.78 14.82 24.30
C LEU A 193 22.65 13.35 24.72
N VAL A 194 23.01 13.01 25.95
CA VAL A 194 22.78 11.67 26.54
C VAL A 194 21.28 11.38 26.68
N LYS A 195 20.48 12.34 27.15
CA LYS A 195 19.02 12.19 27.28
C LYS A 195 18.34 12.09 25.92
N GLU A 196 18.75 12.89 24.94
CA GLU A 196 18.23 12.82 23.57
C GLU A 196 18.55 11.47 22.92
N ARG A 197 19.80 10.99 23.04
CA ARG A 197 20.20 9.64 22.60
C ARG A 197 19.35 8.56 23.24
N ASP A 198 19.12 8.63 24.55
CA ASP A 198 18.39 7.61 25.30
C ASP A 198 16.87 7.66 25.05
N GLN A 199 16.32 8.82 24.65
CA GLN A 199 14.96 8.91 24.10
C GLN A 199 14.88 8.27 22.71
N VAL A 200 15.79 8.62 21.79
CA VAL A 200 15.83 8.02 20.44
C VAL A 200 16.01 6.51 20.50
N ALA A 201 16.77 5.99 21.47
CA ALA A 201 16.91 4.54 21.70
C ALA A 201 15.59 3.88 22.16
N GLN A 202 14.77 4.58 22.98
CA GLN A 202 13.44 4.11 23.37
C GLN A 202 12.45 4.16 22.21
N ASP A 203 12.47 5.24 21.42
CA ASP A 203 11.59 5.41 20.26
C ASP A 203 11.86 4.35 19.19
N LEU A 204 13.14 4.07 18.88
CA LEU A 204 13.55 2.96 18.00
C LEU A 204 13.09 1.59 18.53
N ALA A 205 13.15 1.37 19.84
CA ALA A 205 12.68 0.14 20.47
C ALA A 205 11.15 0.01 20.48
N ALA A 206 10.41 1.13 20.45
CA ALA A 206 8.95 1.15 20.27
C ALA A 206 8.58 0.86 18.81
N ILE A 207 9.19 1.57 17.86
CA ILE A 207 8.99 1.39 16.40
C ILE A 207 9.32 -0.05 15.97
N SER A 208 10.36 -0.68 16.55
CA SER A 208 10.66 -2.09 16.26
C SER A 208 9.52 -3.02 16.68
N LYS A 209 8.92 -2.82 17.87
CA LYS A 209 7.80 -3.64 18.34
C LYS A 209 6.53 -3.45 17.51
N GLU A 210 6.26 -2.21 17.10
CA GLU A 210 5.14 -1.91 16.20
C GLU A 210 5.33 -2.59 14.84
N LYS A 211 6.54 -2.49 14.26
CA LYS A 211 6.91 -3.19 13.04
C LYS A 211 6.75 -4.71 13.17
N ASP A 212 7.21 -5.31 14.26
CA ASP A 212 7.11 -6.75 14.49
C ASP A 212 5.63 -7.18 14.63
N ALA A 213 4.77 -6.37 15.25
CA ALA A 213 3.33 -6.60 15.33
C ALA A 213 2.64 -6.47 13.95
N LEU A 214 3.02 -5.47 13.14
CA LEU A 214 2.51 -5.32 11.76
C LEU A 214 2.94 -6.48 10.86
N VAL A 215 4.16 -7.01 11.02
CA VAL A 215 4.62 -8.22 10.32
C VAL A 215 3.81 -9.46 10.73
N GLN A 216 3.44 -9.59 12.01
CA GLN A 216 2.54 -10.67 12.47
C GLN A 216 1.13 -10.53 11.89
N GLN A 217 0.58 -9.30 11.83
CA GLN A 217 -0.72 -9.04 11.21
C GLN A 217 -0.74 -9.38 9.72
N LEU A 218 0.29 -8.95 8.96
CA LEU A 218 0.44 -9.32 7.54
C LEU A 218 0.49 -10.84 7.37
N GLY A 219 1.27 -11.55 8.20
CA GLY A 219 1.32 -13.01 8.19
C GLY A 219 -0.02 -13.69 8.49
N SER A 220 -0.90 -13.08 9.30
CA SER A 220 -2.27 -13.59 9.49
C SER A 220 -3.19 -13.30 8.30
N PHE A 221 -3.08 -12.13 7.66
CA PHE A 221 -3.86 -11.82 6.45
C PHE A 221 -3.44 -12.66 5.24
N ASP A 222 -2.16 -13.03 5.12
CA ASP A 222 -1.69 -14.01 4.13
C ASP A 222 -2.37 -15.38 4.35
N GLN A 223 -2.42 -15.87 5.59
CA GLN A 223 -3.07 -17.15 5.94
C GLN A 223 -4.58 -17.13 5.71
N GLU A 224 -5.24 -16.00 5.97
CA GLU A 224 -6.66 -15.79 5.69
C GLU A 224 -6.93 -15.79 4.19
N ARG A 225 -6.19 -14.99 3.40
CA ARG A 225 -6.29 -14.97 1.92
C ARG A 225 -6.09 -16.36 1.34
N ASP A 226 -5.02 -17.06 1.72
CA ASP A 226 -4.71 -18.39 1.19
C ASP A 226 -5.81 -19.41 1.53
N THR A 227 -6.60 -19.16 2.58
CA THR A 227 -7.73 -20.00 2.99
C THR A 227 -9.00 -19.66 2.20
N LEU A 228 -9.30 -18.37 2.02
CA LEU A 228 -10.37 -17.89 1.14
C LEU A 228 -10.15 -18.30 -0.33
N GLU A 229 -8.89 -18.38 -0.78
CA GLU A 229 -8.53 -18.91 -2.11
C GLU A 229 -8.88 -20.40 -2.23
N ARG A 230 -8.49 -21.23 -1.25
CA ARG A 230 -8.84 -22.67 -1.20
C ARG A 230 -10.35 -22.90 -1.12
N GLU A 231 -11.08 -22.06 -0.37
CA GLU A 231 -12.54 -22.11 -0.31
C GLU A 231 -13.18 -21.71 -1.66
N ARG A 232 -12.66 -20.67 -2.33
CA ARG A 232 -13.10 -20.27 -3.67
C ARG A 232 -12.90 -21.40 -4.68
N GLU A 233 -11.71 -22.01 -4.73
CA GLU A 233 -11.41 -23.14 -5.61
C GLU A 233 -12.35 -24.34 -5.36
N SER A 234 -12.68 -24.63 -4.10
CA SER A 234 -13.64 -25.69 -3.75
C SER A 234 -15.06 -25.37 -4.24
N LEU A 235 -15.51 -24.12 -4.10
CA LEU A 235 -16.83 -23.67 -4.55
C LEU A 235 -16.92 -23.60 -6.09
N GLU A 236 -15.83 -23.28 -6.78
CA GLU A 236 -15.74 -23.36 -8.24
C GLU A 236 -15.88 -24.82 -8.73
N GLN A 237 -15.22 -25.77 -8.07
CA GLN A 237 -15.35 -27.20 -8.36
C GLN A 237 -16.76 -27.75 -8.08
N GLU A 238 -17.37 -27.38 -6.95
CA GLU A 238 -18.74 -27.77 -6.61
C GLU A 238 -19.75 -27.23 -7.64
N ARG A 239 -19.64 -25.95 -8.00
CA ARG A 239 -20.45 -25.32 -9.06
C ARG A 239 -20.34 -26.10 -10.38
N ASP A 240 -19.13 -26.44 -10.80
CA ASP A 240 -18.91 -27.09 -12.09
C ASP A 240 -19.40 -28.54 -12.12
N SER A 241 -19.33 -29.25 -10.99
CA SER A 241 -20.01 -30.55 -10.81
C SER A 241 -21.54 -30.41 -10.93
N ILE A 242 -22.14 -29.42 -10.26
CA ILE A 242 -23.60 -29.18 -10.32
C ILE A 242 -24.05 -28.81 -11.74
N LEU A 243 -23.21 -28.10 -12.51
CA LEU A 243 -23.47 -27.80 -13.92
C LEU A 243 -23.42 -29.08 -14.79
N GLN A 244 -22.45 -29.96 -14.56
CA GLN A 244 -22.34 -31.24 -15.26
C GLN A 244 -23.54 -32.17 -14.94
N ASP A 245 -23.95 -32.25 -13.67
CA ASP A 245 -25.10 -33.05 -13.25
C ASP A 245 -26.41 -32.52 -13.87
N ARG A 246 -26.59 -31.19 -13.88
CA ARG A 246 -27.72 -30.53 -14.55
C ARG A 246 -27.77 -30.88 -16.04
N ASP A 247 -26.65 -30.77 -16.73
CA ASP A 247 -26.61 -30.99 -18.19
C ASP A 247 -26.79 -32.46 -18.55
N SER A 248 -26.34 -33.38 -17.68
CA SER A 248 -26.65 -34.82 -17.77
C SER A 248 -28.15 -35.08 -17.59
N ALA A 249 -28.78 -34.53 -16.56
CA ALA A 249 -30.22 -34.66 -16.31
C ALA A 249 -31.09 -34.02 -17.43
N LEU A 250 -30.59 -32.99 -18.11
CA LEU A 250 -31.24 -32.43 -19.30
C LEU A 250 -31.17 -33.40 -20.50
N GLN A 251 -30.06 -34.11 -20.71
CA GLN A 251 -29.94 -35.14 -21.77
C GLN A 251 -30.83 -36.36 -21.49
N GLU A 252 -30.90 -36.82 -20.24
CA GLU A 252 -31.83 -37.89 -19.84
C GLU A 252 -33.29 -37.49 -20.09
N ARG A 253 -33.66 -36.26 -19.70
CA ARG A 253 -35.01 -35.71 -19.93
C ARG A 253 -35.36 -35.60 -21.40
N GLU A 254 -34.41 -35.18 -22.24
CA GLU A 254 -34.62 -35.09 -23.69
C GLU A 254 -34.81 -36.47 -24.32
N SER A 255 -34.01 -37.46 -23.91
CA SER A 255 -34.13 -38.86 -24.34
C SER A 255 -35.48 -39.45 -23.95
N ALA A 256 -35.92 -39.25 -22.70
CA ALA A 256 -37.22 -39.71 -22.22
C ALA A 256 -38.42 -39.03 -22.91
N LEU A 257 -38.25 -37.81 -23.43
CA LEU A 257 -39.25 -37.15 -24.27
C LEU A 257 -39.34 -37.79 -25.66
N GLN A 258 -38.19 -38.13 -26.27
CA GLN A 258 -38.14 -38.81 -27.57
C GLN A 258 -38.72 -40.23 -27.49
N GLU A 259 -38.39 -41.01 -26.46
CA GLU A 259 -39.00 -42.32 -26.20
C GLU A 259 -40.52 -42.22 -26.04
N ARG A 260 -41.00 -41.22 -25.29
CA ARG A 260 -42.43 -40.96 -25.10
C ARG A 260 -43.14 -40.57 -26.39
N GLU A 261 -42.49 -39.82 -27.28
CA GLU A 261 -43.07 -39.46 -28.58
C GLU A 261 -43.12 -40.66 -29.53
N ALA A 262 -42.07 -41.49 -29.56
CA ALA A 262 -42.07 -42.75 -30.31
C ALA A 262 -43.19 -43.71 -29.84
N ALA A 263 -43.37 -43.87 -28.52
CA ALA A 263 -44.44 -44.70 -27.96
C ALA A 263 -45.86 -44.15 -28.25
N LEU A 264 -46.02 -42.82 -28.42
CA LEU A 264 -47.28 -42.23 -28.88
C LEU A 264 -47.54 -42.51 -30.36
N GLN A 265 -46.51 -42.44 -31.21
CA GLN A 265 -46.61 -42.80 -32.63
C GLN A 265 -46.95 -44.28 -32.83
N GLU A 266 -46.33 -45.18 -32.07
CA GLU A 266 -46.64 -46.62 -32.07
C GLU A 266 -48.10 -46.88 -31.65
N ARG A 267 -48.55 -46.27 -30.54
CA ARG A 267 -49.94 -46.35 -30.09
C ARG A 267 -50.92 -45.90 -31.18
N ASP A 268 -50.62 -44.80 -31.87
CA ASP A 268 -51.54 -44.24 -32.87
C ASP A 268 -51.55 -45.07 -34.17
N ALA A 269 -50.45 -45.74 -34.52
CA ALA A 269 -50.43 -46.77 -35.56
C ALA A 269 -51.28 -48.00 -35.19
N VAL A 270 -51.15 -48.51 -33.96
CA VAL A 270 -51.96 -49.64 -33.46
C VAL A 270 -53.46 -49.29 -33.40
N LEU A 271 -53.81 -48.05 -33.11
CA LEU A 271 -55.20 -47.57 -33.18
C LEU A 271 -55.74 -47.56 -34.62
N GLN A 272 -54.93 -47.15 -35.60
CA GLN A 272 -55.29 -47.19 -37.03
C GLN A 272 -55.46 -48.64 -37.53
N GLU A 273 -54.56 -49.55 -37.16
CA GLU A 273 -54.67 -50.98 -37.48
C GLU A 273 -55.94 -51.60 -36.89
N ARG A 274 -56.23 -51.33 -35.61
CA ARG A 274 -57.49 -51.75 -34.96
C ARG A 274 -58.71 -51.26 -35.73
N ASP A 275 -58.73 -50.00 -36.15
CA ASP A 275 -59.89 -49.41 -36.80
C ASP A 275 -60.09 -49.94 -38.23
N ALA A 276 -59.01 -50.30 -38.94
CA ALA A 276 -59.07 -51.04 -40.19
C ALA A 276 -59.62 -52.47 -40.00
N ILE A 277 -59.16 -53.20 -38.97
CA ILE A 277 -59.68 -54.54 -38.62
C ILE A 277 -61.16 -54.49 -38.24
N LEU A 278 -61.62 -53.41 -37.58
CA LEU A 278 -63.04 -53.22 -37.29
C LEU A 278 -63.87 -52.99 -38.57
N GLN A 279 -63.35 -52.24 -39.55
CA GLN A 279 -64.01 -52.06 -40.86
C GLN A 279 -64.10 -53.38 -41.64
N GLU A 280 -62.98 -54.12 -41.77
CA GLU A 280 -62.97 -55.44 -42.41
C GLU A 280 -63.97 -56.40 -41.74
N ARG A 281 -64.06 -56.38 -40.40
CA ARG A 281 -65.02 -57.18 -39.65
C ARG A 281 -66.48 -56.75 -39.89
N GLU A 282 -66.76 -55.46 -40.11
CA GLU A 282 -68.11 -55.02 -40.51
C GLU A 282 -68.46 -55.49 -41.93
N ASP A 283 -67.52 -55.44 -42.87
CA ASP A 283 -67.75 -55.89 -44.25
C ASP A 283 -67.95 -57.41 -44.33
N ILE A 284 -67.16 -58.21 -43.58
CA ILE A 284 -67.38 -59.66 -43.44
C ILE A 284 -68.77 -59.97 -42.84
N LEU A 285 -69.30 -59.13 -41.94
CA LEU A 285 -70.65 -59.29 -41.42
C LEU A 285 -71.72 -58.92 -42.46
N ARG A 286 -71.51 -57.87 -43.28
CA ARG A 286 -72.40 -57.50 -44.40
C ARG A 286 -72.48 -58.62 -45.44
N ASP A 287 -71.33 -59.18 -45.82
CA ASP A 287 -71.24 -60.29 -46.78
C ASP A 287 -71.90 -61.57 -46.24
N ARG A 288 -71.70 -61.89 -44.95
CA ARG A 288 -72.41 -62.99 -44.30
C ARG A 288 -73.93 -62.79 -44.34
N ASP A 289 -74.41 -61.62 -43.95
CA ASP A 289 -75.85 -61.34 -43.86
C ASP A 289 -76.51 -61.36 -45.25
N ALA A 290 -75.79 -60.94 -46.29
CA ALA A 290 -76.20 -61.09 -47.69
C ALA A 290 -76.25 -62.57 -48.12
N ALA A 291 -75.24 -63.37 -47.78
CA ALA A 291 -75.19 -64.81 -48.10
C ALA A 291 -76.21 -65.64 -47.32
N GLU A 292 -76.53 -65.27 -46.07
CA GLU A 292 -77.62 -65.86 -45.29
C GLU A 292 -78.98 -65.57 -45.95
N LYS A 293 -79.18 -64.36 -46.49
CA LYS A 293 -80.37 -64.03 -47.26
C LYS A 293 -80.45 -64.76 -48.60
N GLU A 294 -79.39 -64.79 -49.41
CA GLU A 294 -79.38 -65.54 -50.69
C GLU A 294 -79.73 -67.02 -50.47
N LYS A 295 -79.25 -67.60 -49.36
CA LYS A 295 -79.60 -68.95 -48.92
C LYS A 295 -81.07 -69.10 -48.49
N GLU A 296 -81.68 -68.08 -47.87
CA GLU A 296 -83.10 -68.08 -47.51
C GLU A 296 -83.98 -67.98 -48.78
N ASP A 297 -83.68 -67.03 -49.67
CA ASP A 297 -84.33 -66.87 -50.98
C ASP A 297 -84.23 -68.20 -51.79
N ALA A 298 -83.05 -68.82 -51.86
CA ALA A 298 -82.85 -70.10 -52.56
C ALA A 298 -83.49 -71.33 -51.86
N LEU A 299 -83.80 -71.25 -50.56
CA LEU A 299 -84.59 -72.28 -49.85
C LEU A 299 -86.09 -72.11 -50.15
N GLN A 300 -86.57 -70.88 -50.30
CA GLN A 300 -87.93 -70.58 -50.72
C GLN A 300 -88.18 -71.04 -52.18
N ASP A 301 -87.32 -70.64 -53.13
CA ASP A 301 -87.38 -71.12 -54.52
C ASP A 301 -87.45 -72.66 -54.61
N LYS A 302 -86.66 -73.35 -53.77
CA LYS A 302 -86.63 -74.82 -53.69
C LYS A 302 -87.91 -75.40 -53.08
N HIS A 303 -88.56 -74.70 -52.16
CA HIS A 303 -89.84 -75.10 -51.59
C HIS A 303 -90.95 -74.99 -52.63
N ASP A 304 -91.06 -73.84 -53.29
CA ASP A 304 -92.09 -73.55 -54.28
C ASP A 304 -91.94 -74.47 -55.51
N ALA A 305 -90.72 -74.65 -56.03
CA ALA A 305 -90.43 -75.63 -57.07
C ALA A 305 -90.59 -77.10 -56.62
N SER A 306 -90.88 -77.36 -55.34
CA SER A 306 -91.35 -78.67 -54.85
C SER A 306 -92.88 -78.75 -54.81
N VAL A 307 -93.57 -77.67 -54.42
CA VAL A 307 -95.03 -77.57 -54.49
C VAL A 307 -95.49 -77.74 -55.95
N GLU A 308 -94.94 -76.97 -56.89
CA GLU A 308 -95.24 -77.11 -58.33
C GLU A 308 -95.01 -78.55 -58.85
N ARG A 309 -93.99 -79.25 -58.33
CA ARG A 309 -93.67 -80.62 -58.73
C ARG A 309 -94.70 -81.62 -58.21
N ASP A 310 -95.18 -81.43 -57.00
CA ASP A 310 -96.15 -82.31 -56.36
C ASP A 310 -97.58 -82.03 -56.87
N GLU A 311 -97.90 -80.78 -57.22
CA GLU A 311 -99.08 -80.43 -58.04
C GLU A 311 -99.03 -81.07 -59.43
N ALA A 312 -97.91 -80.93 -60.16
CA ALA A 312 -97.74 -81.54 -61.48
C ALA A 312 -97.81 -83.08 -61.45
N ARG A 313 -97.40 -83.71 -60.34
CA ARG A 313 -97.59 -85.15 -60.09
C ARG A 313 -99.07 -85.49 -59.87
N GLN A 314 -99.79 -84.69 -59.09
CA GLN A 314 -101.22 -84.88 -58.87
C GLN A 314 -102.01 -84.72 -60.18
N ASP A 315 -101.67 -83.75 -61.01
CA ASP A 315 -102.25 -83.59 -62.36
C ASP A 315 -101.87 -84.73 -63.30
N GLN A 316 -100.63 -85.25 -63.22
CA GLN A 316 -100.25 -86.47 -63.93
C GLN A 316 -101.10 -87.68 -63.50
N GLU A 317 -101.36 -87.86 -62.20
CA GLU A 317 -102.22 -88.93 -61.66
C GLU A 317 -103.69 -88.74 -62.07
N ASN A 318 -104.22 -87.51 -62.00
CA ASN A 318 -105.55 -87.15 -62.49
C ASN A 318 -105.70 -87.49 -63.98
N LEU A 319 -104.70 -87.15 -64.81
CA LEU A 319 -104.67 -87.46 -66.23
C LEU A 319 -104.53 -88.96 -66.50
N GLN A 320 -103.74 -89.71 -65.72
CA GLN A 320 -103.64 -91.17 -65.84
C GLN A 320 -104.97 -91.86 -65.51
N ASN A 321 -105.64 -91.44 -64.44
CA ASN A 321 -106.98 -91.93 -64.11
C ASN A 321 -107.98 -91.59 -65.22
N ARG A 322 -107.96 -90.36 -65.77
CA ARG A 322 -108.83 -89.97 -66.88
C ARG A 322 -108.53 -90.70 -68.19
N VAL A 323 -107.27 -90.99 -68.50
CA VAL A 323 -106.89 -91.82 -69.65
C VAL A 323 -107.45 -93.23 -69.47
N LYS A 324 -107.32 -93.82 -68.28
CA LYS A 324 -107.88 -95.13 -67.98
C LYS A 324 -109.41 -95.17 -68.09
N ASP A 325 -110.13 -94.16 -67.57
CA ASP A 325 -111.58 -94.04 -67.74
C ASP A 325 -111.98 -94.04 -69.23
N LEU A 326 -111.21 -93.32 -70.06
CA LEU A 326 -111.42 -93.24 -71.51
C LEU A 326 -111.02 -94.52 -72.24
N GLU A 327 -110.00 -95.25 -71.77
CA GLU A 327 -109.64 -96.57 -72.29
C GLU A 327 -110.75 -97.60 -71.99
N ASP A 328 -111.31 -97.60 -70.79
CA ASP A 328 -112.45 -98.44 -70.41
C ASP A 328 -113.73 -98.06 -71.20
N GLU A 329 -113.97 -96.76 -71.44
CA GLU A 329 -115.08 -96.30 -72.29
C GLU A 329 -114.88 -96.67 -73.77
N VAL A 330 -113.67 -96.52 -74.31
CA VAL A 330 -113.32 -96.95 -75.67
C VAL A 330 -113.44 -98.47 -75.80
N ALA A 331 -112.99 -99.26 -74.83
CA ALA A 331 -113.17 -100.71 -74.82
C ALA A 331 -114.66 -101.10 -74.80
N LYS A 332 -115.49 -100.37 -74.05
CA LYS A 332 -116.95 -100.55 -74.00
C LYS A 332 -117.64 -100.17 -75.31
N LEU A 333 -117.20 -99.10 -75.98
CA LEU A 333 -117.69 -98.70 -77.31
C LEU A 333 -117.21 -99.66 -78.41
N GLN A 334 -116.00 -100.22 -78.29
CA GLN A 334 -115.49 -101.31 -79.15
C GLN A 334 -116.31 -102.60 -78.93
N ALA A 335 -116.69 -102.92 -77.69
CA ALA A 335 -117.59 -104.04 -77.41
C ALA A 335 -119.01 -103.82 -77.98
N GLN A 336 -119.55 -102.60 -77.91
CA GLN A 336 -120.84 -102.25 -78.52
C GLN A 336 -120.79 -102.32 -80.06
N THR A 337 -119.75 -101.78 -80.69
CA THR A 337 -119.59 -101.87 -82.14
C THR A 337 -119.30 -103.30 -82.61
N ALA A 338 -118.57 -104.10 -81.83
CA ALA A 338 -118.44 -105.54 -82.08
C ALA A 338 -119.78 -106.29 -81.95
N ALA A 339 -120.64 -105.91 -81.00
CA ALA A 339 -122.00 -106.46 -80.86
C ALA A 339 -122.92 -106.07 -82.03
N GLN A 340 -122.74 -104.87 -82.60
CA GLN A 340 -123.43 -104.43 -83.82
C GLN A 340 -122.83 -105.04 -85.11
N ALA A 341 -121.56 -105.47 -85.10
CA ALA A 341 -120.84 -105.98 -86.26
C ALA A 341 -121.09 -107.47 -86.60
N ASN A 342 -122.08 -108.12 -85.99
CA ASN A 342 -122.54 -109.46 -86.42
C ASN A 342 -123.54 -109.36 -87.60
N GLY A 343 -123.11 -108.70 -88.68
CA GLY A 343 -123.96 -108.39 -89.84
C GLY A 343 -123.17 -108.08 -91.11
N VAL A 344 -122.78 -109.13 -91.84
CA VAL A 344 -122.11 -109.12 -93.17
C VAL A 344 -120.59 -108.81 -93.16
N ARG A 345 -119.87 -109.46 -94.09
CA ARG A 345 -118.40 -109.42 -94.29
C ARG A 345 -118.06 -108.92 -95.70
N ASP A 346 -116.94 -108.21 -95.88
CA ASP A 346 -115.82 -108.63 -96.75
C ASP A 346 -114.59 -107.69 -96.62
N LYS A 347 -113.36 -108.20 -96.43
CA LYS A 347 -112.30 -108.51 -97.43
C LYS A 347 -111.84 -107.27 -98.24
N ARG A 348 -110.56 -106.86 -98.32
CA ARG A 348 -109.26 -107.22 -97.66
C ARG A 348 -108.44 -105.90 -97.49
N VAL A 349 -107.30 -105.82 -96.80
CA VAL A 349 -105.93 -106.29 -97.18
C VAL A 349 -105.09 -106.52 -95.90
N SER A 350 -104.03 -107.33 -95.98
CA SER A 350 -103.30 -107.86 -94.81
C SER A 350 -101.77 -107.69 -94.83
N GLY A 351 -101.23 -106.85 -93.93
CA GLY A 351 -99.91 -106.96 -93.26
C GLY A 351 -98.63 -107.06 -94.11
N PRO A 352 -97.47 -107.45 -93.52
CA PRO A 352 -97.16 -107.75 -92.10
C PRO A 352 -95.98 -106.85 -91.56
N PRO A 353 -95.24 -107.15 -90.45
CA PRO A 353 -94.62 -106.10 -89.61
C PRO A 353 -93.09 -106.16 -89.35
N ALA A 354 -92.61 -105.13 -88.62
CA ALA A 354 -91.40 -105.05 -87.77
C ALA A 354 -89.98 -105.11 -88.39
N GLY A 355 -89.04 -104.31 -87.87
CA GLY A 355 -87.60 -104.37 -88.19
C GLY A 355 -86.80 -103.11 -87.83
N HIS A 356 -85.59 -103.27 -87.28
CA HIS A 356 -84.70 -102.20 -86.80
C HIS A 356 -83.76 -101.61 -87.89
N ALA A 357 -82.91 -100.65 -87.46
CA ALA A 357 -81.85 -99.92 -88.17
C ALA A 357 -82.34 -98.74 -89.06
N SER A 358 -81.83 -97.49 -88.99
CA SER A 358 -80.51 -96.91 -88.67
C SER A 358 -79.53 -96.82 -89.85
N THR A 359 -79.41 -95.61 -90.43
CA THR A 359 -78.20 -94.92 -90.97
C THR A 359 -78.63 -93.77 -91.91
N GLY A 360 -77.76 -92.80 -92.19
CA GLY A 360 -78.02 -91.68 -93.11
C GLY A 360 -78.58 -90.43 -92.39
N SER A 361 -77.77 -89.61 -91.71
CA SER A 361 -76.74 -88.71 -92.26
C SER A 361 -77.31 -87.43 -92.91
N ASP A 362 -77.79 -86.50 -92.09
CA ASP A 362 -77.52 -85.09 -92.32
C ASP A 362 -77.17 -84.42 -90.97
N TYR A 363 -76.01 -83.74 -90.91
CA TYR A 363 -75.43 -83.22 -89.67
C TYR A 363 -75.32 -81.70 -89.82
N PRO A 364 -76.16 -80.89 -89.15
CA PRO A 364 -76.30 -79.47 -89.48
C PRO A 364 -74.97 -78.71 -89.39
N GLN A 365 -74.51 -78.19 -90.55
CA GLN A 365 -73.25 -77.46 -90.65
C GLN A 365 -73.21 -76.24 -89.72
N ASP A 366 -74.36 -75.68 -89.38
CA ASP A 366 -74.51 -74.56 -88.45
C ASP A 366 -73.98 -74.88 -87.05
N ILE A 367 -74.07 -76.12 -86.57
CA ILE A 367 -73.52 -76.53 -85.26
C ILE A 367 -71.99 -76.55 -85.30
N LEU A 368 -71.40 -76.97 -86.42
CA LEU A 368 -69.94 -76.92 -86.64
C LEU A 368 -69.47 -75.48 -86.77
N LYS A 369 -70.19 -74.64 -87.52
CA LYS A 369 -69.91 -73.21 -87.70
C LYS A 369 -70.00 -72.44 -86.38
N LEU A 370 -71.05 -72.65 -85.58
CA LEU A 370 -71.23 -72.02 -84.28
C LEU A 370 -70.13 -72.44 -83.28
N LYS A 371 -69.70 -73.72 -83.30
CA LYS A 371 -68.55 -74.18 -82.53
C LYS A 371 -67.25 -73.53 -82.99
N TYR A 372 -67.00 -73.45 -84.30
CA TYR A 372 -65.82 -72.79 -84.87
C TYR A 372 -65.76 -71.30 -84.50
N ASP A 373 -66.88 -70.57 -84.64
CA ASP A 373 -66.95 -69.15 -84.29
C ASP A 373 -66.81 -68.91 -82.77
N LYS A 374 -67.30 -69.82 -81.92
CA LYS A 374 -67.08 -69.75 -80.46
C LYS A 374 -65.62 -70.00 -80.09
N VAL A 375 -64.98 -71.01 -80.67
CA VAL A 375 -63.54 -71.28 -80.49
C VAL A 375 -62.69 -70.11 -81.00
N LYS A 376 -63.03 -69.53 -82.16
CA LYS A 376 -62.34 -68.38 -82.74
C LYS A 376 -62.43 -67.14 -81.84
N ARG A 377 -63.59 -66.85 -81.24
CA ARG A 377 -63.72 -65.75 -80.25
C ARG A 377 -62.85 -65.98 -79.01
N LEU A 378 -62.93 -67.18 -78.41
CA LEU A 378 -62.14 -67.53 -77.23
C LEU A 378 -60.63 -67.42 -77.50
N TYR A 379 -60.16 -67.83 -78.67
CA TYR A 379 -58.78 -67.66 -79.09
C TYR A 379 -58.36 -66.17 -79.19
N TYR A 380 -59.19 -65.31 -79.78
CA TYR A 380 -58.89 -63.87 -79.85
C TYR A 380 -58.90 -63.18 -78.47
N GLU A 381 -59.80 -63.56 -77.56
CA GLU A 381 -59.76 -63.03 -76.19
C GLU A 381 -58.54 -63.53 -75.41
N GLN A 382 -58.21 -64.81 -75.52
CA GLN A 382 -57.00 -65.37 -74.89
C GLN A 382 -55.74 -64.66 -75.39
N GLN A 383 -55.62 -64.41 -76.69
CA GLN A 383 -54.49 -63.69 -77.28
C GLN A 383 -54.40 -62.24 -76.76
N LYS A 384 -55.55 -61.55 -76.59
CA LYS A 384 -55.62 -60.20 -76.03
C LYS A 384 -55.18 -60.17 -74.56
N THR A 385 -55.59 -61.16 -73.76
CA THR A 385 -55.17 -61.30 -72.36
C THR A 385 -53.67 -61.56 -72.25
N ILE A 386 -53.10 -62.42 -73.11
CA ILE A 386 -51.65 -62.70 -73.15
C ILE A 386 -50.86 -61.41 -73.44
N SER A 387 -51.21 -60.66 -74.49
CA SER A 387 -50.50 -59.41 -74.83
C SER A 387 -50.51 -58.39 -73.69
N HIS A 388 -51.63 -58.25 -72.98
CA HIS A 388 -51.72 -57.30 -71.86
C HIS A 388 -50.98 -57.79 -70.60
N LEU A 389 -50.86 -59.11 -70.40
CA LEU A 389 -49.99 -59.67 -69.37
C LEU A 389 -48.50 -59.46 -69.71
N GLU A 390 -48.08 -59.67 -70.96
CA GLU A 390 -46.70 -59.35 -71.40
C GLU A 390 -46.35 -57.88 -71.19
N GLU A 391 -47.27 -56.97 -71.52
CA GLU A 391 -47.10 -55.52 -71.36
C GLU A 391 -46.94 -55.13 -69.87
N ARG A 392 -47.74 -55.74 -68.98
CA ARG A 392 -47.56 -55.60 -67.53
C ARG A 392 -46.25 -56.21 -67.03
N LEU A 393 -45.80 -57.32 -67.61
CA LEU A 393 -44.55 -57.99 -67.22
C LEU A 393 -43.33 -57.12 -67.57
N ARG A 394 -43.26 -56.61 -68.81
CA ARG A 394 -42.24 -55.65 -69.24
C ARG A 394 -42.24 -54.38 -68.38
N SER A 395 -43.42 -53.89 -67.99
CA SER A 395 -43.57 -52.74 -67.08
C SER A 395 -43.07 -53.02 -65.66
N ALA A 396 -43.22 -54.26 -65.16
CA ALA A 396 -42.66 -54.66 -63.87
C ALA A 396 -41.14 -54.85 -63.94
N GLU A 397 -40.61 -55.34 -65.07
CA GLU A 397 -39.17 -55.51 -65.30
C GLU A 397 -38.44 -54.16 -65.38
N THR A 398 -38.98 -53.16 -66.09
CA THR A 398 -38.40 -51.80 -66.12
C THR A 398 -38.45 -51.13 -64.74
N MET A 399 -39.55 -51.27 -64.00
CA MET A 399 -39.65 -50.80 -62.60
C MET A 399 -38.62 -51.49 -61.68
N ARG A 400 -38.31 -52.77 -61.92
CA ARG A 400 -37.31 -53.52 -61.14
C ARG A 400 -35.87 -53.13 -61.49
N ALA A 401 -35.60 -52.77 -62.74
CA ALA A 401 -34.30 -52.27 -63.18
C ALA A 401 -34.02 -50.80 -62.78
N GLY A 402 -35.04 -50.05 -62.38
CA GLY A 402 -34.96 -48.61 -62.09
C GLY A 402 -34.50 -48.21 -60.68
N LYS A 403 -34.16 -49.14 -59.79
CA LYS A 403 -33.59 -48.83 -58.47
C LYS A 403 -32.06 -48.92 -58.49
N PRO A 404 -31.33 -47.82 -58.23
CA PRO A 404 -29.94 -47.90 -57.78
C PRO A 404 -29.87 -48.70 -56.48
N ILE A 405 -28.86 -49.55 -56.35
CA ILE A 405 -28.45 -50.13 -55.07
C ILE A 405 -27.27 -49.28 -54.60
N ASP A 406 -27.57 -48.21 -53.85
CA ASP A 406 -26.53 -47.52 -53.08
C ASP A 406 -26.06 -48.45 -51.95
N SER A 407 -24.74 -48.50 -51.74
CA SER A 407 -24.04 -49.30 -50.73
C SER A 407 -22.68 -48.67 -50.43
#